data_AF-A0A9E3BTZ0-F1
#
_entry.id   AF-A0A9E3BTZ0-F1
#
_cell.length_a   1.000
_cell.length_b   1.000
_cell.length_c   1.000
_cell.angle_alpha   90.00
_cell.angle_beta   90.00
_cell.angle_gamma   90.00
#
_symmetry.space_group_name_H-M   'P 1'
#
loop_
_entity.id
_entity.type
_entity.pdbx_description
1 polymer ?
#
loop_
_entity_poly.entity_id
_entity_poly.type
_entity_poly.pdbx_seq_one_letter_code
_entity_poly.pdbx_strand_id
1 'polypeptide(L)'
;QEGGLLHHLFGMRARALAERFADGAAGSFLWGLLIGHEVRAALAGLPPGAVVHVIGAPELTSSYARAIEAAGGLAERLNGEAIARGLALIGVAARWE
;
A
#
# COMPACT_ATOMS: atom_id res chain seq x y z
N GLN A 1 3.18 -18.07 2.93
CA GLN A 1 2.37 -19.14 2.32
C GLN A 1 2.22 -18.79 0.86
N GLU A 2 2.37 -19.78 -0.02
CA GLU A 2 2.09 -19.61 -1.44
C GLU A 2 0.57 -19.47 -1.64
N GLY A 3 0.14 -18.68 -2.62
CA GLY A 3 -1.28 -18.49 -2.94
C GLY A 3 -1.69 -17.04 -3.17
N GLY A 4 -2.80 -16.87 -3.89
CA GLY A 4 -3.39 -15.56 -4.19
C GLY A 4 -4.18 -14.95 -3.03
N LEU A 5 -4.74 -13.76 -3.25
CA LEU A 5 -5.52 -13.03 -2.25
C LEU A 5 -6.65 -13.86 -1.63
N LEU A 6 -7.44 -14.54 -2.45
CA LEU A 6 -8.57 -15.36 -1.99
C LEU A 6 -8.13 -16.51 -1.06
N HIS A 7 -7.01 -17.16 -1.37
CA HIS A 7 -6.45 -18.21 -0.52
C HIS A 7 -6.10 -17.66 0.87
N HIS A 8 -5.42 -16.51 0.92
CA HIS A 8 -5.04 -15.90 2.18
C HIS A 8 -6.21 -15.33 2.98
N LEU A 9 -7.22 -14.76 2.32
CA LEU A 9 -8.46 -14.30 2.97
C LEU A 9 -9.24 -15.46 3.58
N PHE A 10 -9.33 -16.59 2.87
CA PHE A 10 -9.94 -17.79 3.43
C PHE A 10 -9.14 -18.32 4.64
N GLY A 11 -7.81 -18.31 4.55
CA GLY A 11 -6.93 -18.64 5.67
C GLY A 11 -7.10 -17.71 6.87
N MET A 12 -7.38 -16.41 6.66
CA MET A 12 -7.73 -15.48 7.74
C MET A 12 -9.04 -15.91 8.41
N ARG A 13 -10.09 -16.22 7.65
CA ARG A 13 -11.37 -16.71 8.19
C ARG A 13 -11.17 -17.97 9.05
N ALA A 14 -10.37 -18.92 8.58
CA ALA A 14 -10.06 -20.13 9.34
C ALA A 14 -9.36 -19.83 10.68
N ARG A 15 -8.45 -18.85 10.71
CA ARG A 15 -7.80 -18.40 11.95
C ARG A 15 -8.77 -17.71 12.91
N ALA A 16 -9.68 -16.90 12.38
CA ALA A 16 -10.70 -16.23 13.18
C ALA A 16 -11.68 -17.23 13.82
N LEU A 17 -12.13 -18.24 13.06
CA LEU A 17 -12.97 -19.32 13.58
C LEU A 17 -12.27 -20.16 14.65
N ALA A 18 -10.95 -20.29 14.57
CA ALA A 18 -10.15 -20.99 15.56
C ALA A 18 -9.69 -20.09 16.73
N GLU A 19 -10.28 -18.89 16.88
CA GLU A 19 -9.98 -17.91 17.95
C GLU A 19 -8.49 -17.53 18.05
N ARG A 20 -7.77 -17.54 16.91
CA ARG A 20 -6.32 -17.28 16.87
C ARG A 20 -5.95 -15.81 16.66
N PHE A 21 -6.89 -14.89 16.81
CA PHE A 21 -6.62 -13.46 16.80
C PHE A 21 -6.75 -12.93 18.22
N ALA A 22 -5.73 -12.21 18.68
CA ALA A 22 -5.89 -11.32 19.84
C ALA A 22 -6.96 -10.26 19.53
N ASP A 23 -7.63 -9.76 20.56
CA ASP A 23 -8.69 -8.76 20.42
C ASP A 23 -8.23 -7.58 19.55
N GLY A 24 -9.01 -7.29 18.49
CA GLY A 24 -8.72 -6.21 17.53
C GLY A 24 -7.63 -6.51 16.48
N ALA A 25 -6.85 -7.59 16.60
CA ALA A 25 -5.74 -7.87 15.69
C ALA A 25 -6.17 -8.31 14.27
N ALA A 26 -7.41 -8.81 14.13
CA ALA A 26 -7.94 -9.28 12.84
C ALA A 26 -7.98 -8.18 11.77
N GLY A 27 -8.34 -6.95 12.17
CA GLY A 27 -8.40 -5.80 11.27
C GLY A 27 -7.02 -5.41 10.75
N SER A 28 -6.03 -5.30 11.65
CA SER A 28 -4.64 -5.03 11.28
C SER A 28 -4.04 -6.12 10.40
N PHE A 29 -4.37 -7.39 10.67
CA PHE A 29 -3.94 -8.52 9.85
C PHE A 29 -4.51 -8.43 8.43
N LEU A 30 -5.81 -8.14 8.29
CA LEU A 30 -6.46 -7.96 7.00
C LEU A 30 -5.82 -6.82 6.20
N TRP A 31 -5.61 -5.68 6.84
CA TRP A 31 -4.96 -4.52 6.20
C TRP A 31 -3.56 -4.87 5.68
N GLY A 32 -2.74 -5.55 6.48
CA GLY A 32 -1.43 -6.02 6.04
C GLY A 32 -1.52 -7.00 4.86
N LEU A 33 -2.54 -7.87 4.84
CA LEU A 33 -2.77 -8.80 3.74
C LEU A 33 -3.08 -8.08 2.42
N LEU A 34 -3.96 -7.09 2.47
CA LEU A 34 -4.40 -6.32 1.31
C LEU A 34 -3.25 -5.49 0.74
N ILE A 35 -2.58 -4.69 1.58
CA ILE A 35 -1.45 -3.86 1.17
C ILE A 35 -0.34 -4.72 0.57
N GLY A 36 -0.02 -5.86 1.19
CA GLY A 36 1.03 -6.74 0.68
C GLY A 36 0.72 -7.34 -0.69
N HIS A 37 -0.55 -7.68 -0.96
CA HIS A 37 -0.96 -8.17 -2.28
C HIS A 37 -0.97 -7.06 -3.33
N GLU A 38 -1.47 -5.88 -2.98
CA GLU A 38 -1.46 -4.71 -3.85
C GLU A 38 -0.03 -4.33 -4.26
N VAL A 39 0.89 -4.23 -3.30
CA VAL A 39 2.29 -3.90 -3.55
C VAL A 39 2.97 -4.93 -4.45
N ARG A 40 2.80 -6.23 -4.18
CA ARG A 40 3.39 -7.27 -5.04
C ARG A 40 2.89 -7.19 -6.48
N ALA A 41 1.60 -6.95 -6.65
CA ALA A 41 1.01 -6.79 -7.98
C ALA A 41 1.55 -5.54 -8.70
N ALA A 42 1.67 -4.42 -7.98
CA ALA A 42 2.23 -3.18 -8.54
C ALA A 42 3.70 -3.32 -8.93
N LEU A 43 4.53 -3.92 -8.07
CA LEU A 43 5.96 -4.09 -8.34
C LEU A 43 6.25 -5.06 -9.48
N ALA A 44 5.40 -6.06 -9.72
CA ALA A 44 5.58 -7.02 -10.81
C ALA A 44 5.61 -6.37 -12.21
N GLY A 45 4.99 -5.19 -12.36
CA GLY A 45 4.99 -4.42 -13.60
C GLY A 45 6.16 -3.43 -13.74
N LEU A 46 7.02 -3.31 -12.73
CA LEU A 46 8.08 -2.30 -12.71
C LEU A 46 9.45 -2.89 -13.07
N PRO A 47 10.33 -2.09 -13.70
CA PRO A 47 11.71 -2.51 -13.92
C PRO A 47 12.45 -2.63 -12.58
N PRO A 48 13.48 -3.49 -12.49
CA PRO A 48 14.33 -3.59 -11.31
C PRO A 48 14.93 -2.23 -10.92
N GLY A 49 14.92 -1.92 -9.62
CA GLY A 49 15.47 -0.66 -9.09
C GLY A 49 14.56 0.57 -9.28
N ALA A 50 13.34 0.41 -9.79
CA ALA A 50 12.37 1.51 -9.82
C ALA A 50 12.05 2.01 -8.41
N VAL A 51 12.07 3.35 -8.24
CA VAL A 51 11.65 4.01 -7.00
C VAL A 51 10.15 4.26 -7.05
N VAL A 52 9.43 3.66 -6.10
CA VAL A 52 7.99 3.87 -5.92
C VAL A 52 7.78 5.07 -5.00
N HIS A 53 7.21 6.13 -5.56
CA HIS A 53 6.85 7.31 -4.78
C HIS A 53 5.49 7.08 -4.12
N VAL A 54 5.44 7.18 -2.79
CA VAL A 54 4.23 6.95 -1.99
C VAL A 54 3.74 8.28 -1.44
N ILE A 55 2.56 8.72 -1.88
CA ILE A 55 1.95 10.00 -1.52
C ILE A 55 0.66 9.73 -0.75
N GLY A 56 0.46 10.39 0.39
CA GLY A 56 -0.77 10.26 1.18
C GLY A 56 -0.57 10.60 2.66
N ALA A 57 -1.50 10.13 3.50
CA ALA A 57 -1.41 10.30 4.95
C ALA A 57 -0.16 9.61 5.54
N PRO A 58 0.50 10.19 6.56
CA PRO A 58 1.77 9.68 7.08
C PRO A 58 1.74 8.21 7.50
N GLU A 59 0.67 7.77 8.15
CA GLU A 59 0.50 6.41 8.68
C GLU A 59 0.34 5.39 7.54
N LEU A 60 -0.42 5.78 6.51
CA LEU A 60 -0.65 4.94 5.33
C LEU A 60 0.61 4.84 4.48
N THR A 61 1.27 5.98 4.20
CA THR A 61 2.53 5.98 3.43
C THR A 61 3.63 5.19 4.12
N SER A 62 3.67 5.20 5.46
CA SER A 62 4.57 4.34 6.26
C SER A 62 4.29 2.85 6.05
N SER A 63 3.01 2.46 6.04
CA SER A 63 2.60 1.06 5.85
C SER A 63 2.94 0.55 4.45
N TYR A 64 2.73 1.38 3.42
CA TYR A 64 3.11 1.06 2.04
C TYR A 64 4.62 1.00 1.84
N ALA A 65 5.38 1.95 2.37
CA ALA A 65 6.83 1.95 2.25
C ALA A 65 7.43 0.65 2.81
N ARG A 66 6.99 0.24 4.01
CA ARG A 66 7.41 -1.03 4.63
C ARG A 66 7.04 -2.24 3.77
N ALA A 67 5.86 -2.25 3.17
CA ALA A 67 5.44 -3.35 2.32
C ALA A 67 6.24 -3.43 1.01
N ILE A 68 6.59 -2.29 0.41
CA ILE A 68 7.41 -2.18 -0.78
C ILE A 68 8.82 -2.69 -0.50
N GLU A 69 9.45 -2.22 0.58
CA GLU A 69 10.78 -2.66 1.02
C GLU A 69 10.79 -4.17 1.31
N ALA A 70 9.75 -4.68 2.00
CA ALA A 70 9.61 -6.11 2.28
C ALA A 70 9.42 -6.97 1.01
N ALA A 71 8.93 -6.37 -0.08
CA ALA A 71 8.81 -7.00 -1.39
C ALA A 71 10.05 -6.78 -2.29
N GLY A 72 11.12 -6.16 -1.77
CA GLY A 72 12.37 -5.90 -2.48
C GLY A 72 12.37 -4.65 -3.37
N GLY A 73 11.34 -3.82 -3.27
CA GLY A 73 11.27 -2.54 -3.97
C GLY A 73 11.93 -1.39 -3.19
N LEU A 74 12.07 -0.24 -3.84
CA LEU A 74 12.51 1.00 -3.23
C LEU A 74 11.31 1.94 -3.06
N ALA A 75 11.14 2.51 -1.87
CA ALA A 75 10.04 3.42 -1.56
C ALA A 75 10.55 4.81 -1.18
N GLU A 76 9.99 5.84 -1.78
CA GLU A 76 10.21 7.24 -1.38
C GLU A 76 8.89 7.84 -0.92
N ARG A 77 8.84 8.26 0.35
CA ARG A 77 7.64 8.88 0.92
C ARG A 77 7.66 10.36 0.62
N LEU A 78 6.64 10.83 -0.07
CA LEU A 78 6.47 12.25 -0.37
C LEU A 78 5.45 12.87 0.59
N ASN A 79 5.65 14.14 0.93
CA ASN A 79 4.69 14.87 1.75
C ASN A 79 3.39 15.17 0.99
N GLY A 80 2.31 15.40 1.74
CA GLY A 80 1.00 15.73 1.16
C GLY A 80 0.98 17.02 0.34
N GLU A 81 2.00 17.88 0.45
CA GLU A 81 2.14 19.09 -0.37
C GLU A 81 2.35 18.78 -1.84
N ALA A 82 2.76 17.56 -2.22
CA ALA A 82 2.83 17.14 -3.61
C ALA A 82 1.47 17.33 -4.34
N ILE A 83 0.36 17.07 -3.65
CA ILE A 83 -0.99 17.28 -4.19
C ILE A 83 -1.27 18.78 -4.37
N ALA A 84 -0.96 19.58 -3.35
CA ALA A 84 -1.16 21.04 -3.41
C ALA A 84 -0.34 21.68 -4.54
N ARG A 85 0.93 21.27 -4.71
CA ARG A 85 1.79 21.70 -5.82
C ARG A 85 1.21 21.27 -7.16
N GLY A 86 0.73 20.04 -7.28
CA GLY A 86 0.09 19.54 -8.50
C GLY A 86 -1.14 20.37 -8.90
N LEU A 87 -2.03 20.64 -7.95
CA LEU A 87 -3.22 21.48 -8.17
C LEU A 87 -2.85 22.91 -8.56
N ALA A 88 -1.82 23.49 -7.94
CA ALA A 88 -1.33 24.83 -8.29
C ALA A 88 -0.80 24.87 -9.74
N LEU A 89 -0.03 23.86 -10.16
CA LEU A 89 0.46 23.73 -11.53
C LEU A 89 -0.67 23.61 -12.55
N ILE A 90 -1.70 22.80 -12.24
CA ILE A 90 -2.92 22.72 -13.06
C ILE A 90 -3.60 24.08 -13.12
N GLY A 91 -3.75 24.78 -12.00
CA GLY A 91 -4.37 26.10 -11.96
C GLY A 91 -3.63 27.17 -12.77
N VAL A 92 -2.30 27.13 -12.81
CA VAL A 92 -1.49 28.02 -13.66
C VAL A 92 -1.62 27.66 -15.14
N ALA A 93 -1.69 26.35 -15.46
CA ALA A 93 -1.78 25.87 -16.84
C ALA A 93 -3.18 25.96 -17.43
N ALA A 94 -4.24 25.89 -16.60
CA ALA A 94 -5.60 26.05 -17.06
C ALA A 94 -5.78 27.50 -17.53
N ARG A 95 -6.08 27.67 -18.82
CA ARG A 95 -6.57 28.94 -19.35
C ARG A 95 -8.02 29.06 -18.91
N TRP A 96 -8.22 29.77 -17.80
CA TRP A 96 -9.54 30.13 -17.28
C TRP A 96 -10.11 31.25 -18.15
N GLU A 97 -10.56 30.89 -19.34
CA GLU A 97 -11.53 31.69 -20.12
C GLU A 97 -12.95 31.43 -19.60
#